data_AF-A0A810PP57-F1
#
_entry.id   AF-A0A810PP57-F1
#
_cell.length_a   1.000
_cell.length_b   1.000
_cell.length_c   1.000
_cell.angle_alpha   90.00
_cell.angle_beta   90.00
_cell.angle_gamma   90.00
#
_symmetry.space_group_name_H-M   'P 1'
#
loop_
_entity.id
_entity.type
_entity.pdbx_description
1 polymer ?
#
loop_
_entity_poly.entity_id
_entity_poly.type
_entity_poly.pdbx_seq_one_letter_code
_entity_poly.pdbx_strand_id
1 'polypeptide(L)'
;MRLLKCPKCGEMFSDTYKTCPFCQEDEELHSGKPVKTGGRRVGGAKARPKVGGGVVVACLVLVLGLVACTIFGSQFTELFTGGKTDTPVRALTLSQRNADLTVGSTVKLTASGGESIVSFSSSNEAVATVSADGTVKAVGEGSAVVTAKAGDLTASCSVAVKGTEQTDVPAKGLTLRSIFQDEGTSLDDFSITPGEEVQMVVDGTDSAVTWKIGDTSVATISADGIVTGVSNDASKVTTITATVDGQTLTCNVRGGGTN
;
A
#
# COMPACT_ATOMS: atom_id res chain seq x y z
N MET A 1 8.41 26.22 -16.72
CA MET A 1 9.01 27.45 -16.19
C MET A 1 10.50 27.21 -16.08
N ARG A 2 11.32 27.89 -16.88
CA ARG A 2 12.77 27.77 -16.80
C ARG A 2 13.31 28.97 -16.02
N LEU A 3 14.26 28.71 -15.13
CA LEU A 3 14.96 29.77 -14.40
C LEU A 3 16.19 30.18 -15.20
N LEU A 4 16.30 31.48 -15.45
CA LEU A 4 17.42 32.11 -16.14
C LEU A 4 18.31 32.78 -15.10
N LYS A 5 19.64 32.67 -15.25
CA LYS A 5 20.59 33.35 -14.37
C LYS A 5 20.91 34.73 -14.94
N CYS A 6 20.70 35.78 -14.14
CA CYS A 6 20.97 37.15 -14.56
C CYS A 6 22.47 37.39 -14.74
N PRO A 7 22.94 37.92 -15.89
CA PRO A 7 24.36 38.18 -16.11
C PRO A 7 24.90 39.41 -15.35
N LYS A 8 24.01 40.28 -14.81
CA LYS A 8 24.42 41.46 -14.01
C LYS A 8 24.59 41.12 -12.52
N CYS A 9 23.58 40.54 -11.87
CA CYS A 9 23.62 40.25 -10.43
C CYS A 9 23.86 38.77 -10.08
N GLY A 10 23.83 37.86 -11.06
CA GLY A 10 24.04 36.44 -10.83
C GLY A 10 22.84 35.69 -10.24
N GLU A 11 21.73 36.36 -9.93
CA GLU A 11 20.54 35.72 -9.36
C GLU A 11 19.69 35.00 -10.40
N MET A 12 18.99 33.95 -9.96
CA MET A 12 18.10 33.13 -10.78
C MET A 12 16.69 33.73 -10.78
N PHE A 13 16.11 34.00 -11.95
CA PHE A 13 14.75 34.53 -12.07
C PHE A 13 13.96 33.81 -13.17
N SER A 14 12.64 33.92 -13.14
CA SER A 14 11.75 33.21 -14.06
C SER A 14 11.77 33.80 -15.48
N ASP A 15 11.75 32.93 -16.48
CA ASP A 15 11.69 33.28 -17.92
C ASP A 15 10.42 34.06 -18.34
N THR A 16 9.41 34.12 -17.47
CA THR A 16 8.23 34.99 -17.63
C THR A 16 8.52 36.48 -17.49
N TYR A 17 9.64 36.87 -16.87
CA TYR A 17 10.03 38.27 -16.74
C TYR A 17 10.96 38.68 -17.88
N LYS A 18 10.63 39.79 -18.55
CA LYS A 18 11.43 40.35 -19.66
C LYS A 18 12.80 40.89 -19.21
N THR A 19 12.95 41.19 -17.91
CA THR A 19 14.17 41.79 -17.34
C THR A 19 14.28 41.36 -15.88
N CYS A 20 15.51 41.24 -15.36
CA CYS A 20 15.74 40.78 -13.98
C CYS A 20 15.12 41.78 -12.98
N PRO A 21 14.11 41.37 -12.18
CA PRO A 21 13.39 42.27 -11.28
C PRO A 21 14.32 42.88 -10.21
N PHE A 22 15.26 42.10 -9.72
CA PHE A 22 16.20 42.50 -8.66
C PHE A 22 17.12 43.64 -9.09
N CYS A 23 17.62 43.60 -10.34
CA CYS A 23 18.44 44.69 -10.86
C CYS A 23 17.65 45.97 -11.16
N GLN A 24 16.35 45.85 -11.45
CA GLN A 24 15.50 47.00 -11.74
C GLN A 24 15.13 47.76 -10.47
N GLU A 25 14.85 47.06 -9.38
CA GLU A 25 14.63 47.70 -8.06
C GLU A 25 15.90 48.39 -7.55
N ASP A 26 17.08 47.78 -7.72
CA ASP A 26 18.35 48.40 -7.33
C ASP A 26 18.66 49.67 -8.15
N GLU A 27 18.38 49.70 -9.46
CA GLU A 27 18.54 50.93 -10.27
C GLU A 27 17.54 52.02 -9.88
N GLU A 28 16.32 51.67 -9.47
CA GLU A 28 15.30 52.62 -9.03
C GLU A 28 15.63 53.22 -7.64
N LEU A 29 16.20 52.43 -6.73
CA LEU A 29 16.65 52.90 -5.41
C LEU A 29 17.87 53.84 -5.47
N HIS A 30 18.80 53.58 -6.40
CA HIS A 30 20.05 54.36 -6.47
C HIS A 30 20.01 55.52 -7.48
N SER A 31 19.00 55.60 -8.35
CA SER A 31 18.92 56.67 -9.37
C SER A 31 18.27 57.98 -8.90
N GLY A 32 17.80 58.05 -7.64
CA GLY A 32 17.33 59.28 -6.99
C GLY A 32 16.15 59.97 -7.68
N LYS A 33 15.46 59.30 -8.60
CA LYS A 33 14.29 59.87 -9.31
C LYS A 33 13.02 59.58 -8.52
N PRO A 34 12.15 60.58 -8.28
CA PRO A 34 10.89 60.35 -7.59
C PRO A 34 9.92 59.52 -8.45
N VAL A 35 9.38 58.46 -7.85
CA VAL A 35 8.33 57.61 -8.43
C VAL A 35 7.10 58.47 -8.77
N LYS A 36 6.74 58.57 -10.05
CA LYS A 36 5.57 59.32 -10.51
C LYS A 36 4.29 58.54 -10.22
N THR A 37 3.64 58.81 -9.10
CA THR A 37 2.20 58.53 -8.96
C THR A 37 1.42 59.63 -9.69
N GLY A 38 0.72 59.26 -10.77
CA GLY A 38 -0.04 60.18 -11.60
C GLY A 38 -1.22 60.79 -10.86
N GLY A 39 -1.09 62.05 -10.41
CA GLY A 39 -2.19 62.85 -9.89
C GLY A 39 -2.90 63.64 -10.99
N ARG A 40 -4.24 63.61 -11.00
CA ARG A 40 -5.07 64.55 -11.79
C ARG A 40 -5.26 65.83 -10.97
N ARG A 41 -4.64 66.93 -11.40
CA ARG A 41 -4.87 68.28 -10.84
C ARG A 41 -5.95 69.00 -11.64
N VAL A 42 -6.82 69.73 -10.97
CA VAL A 42 -7.38 70.97 -11.51
C VAL A 42 -7.39 72.01 -10.39
N GLY A 43 -6.65 73.10 -10.58
CA GLY A 43 -6.57 74.20 -9.64
C GLY A 43 -7.80 75.12 -9.72
N GLY A 44 -8.05 75.86 -8.65
CA GLY A 44 -9.05 76.92 -8.58
C GLY A 44 -9.07 77.54 -7.19
N ALA A 45 -8.90 78.86 -7.13
CA ALA A 45 -8.58 79.62 -5.94
C ALA A 45 -9.72 79.76 -4.91
N LYS A 46 -9.33 79.95 -3.65
CA LYS A 46 -10.00 80.61 -2.52
C LYS A 46 -11.49 80.28 -2.25
N ALA A 47 -11.73 79.55 -1.16
CA ALA A 47 -12.70 79.93 -0.12
C ALA A 47 -12.53 79.02 1.12
N ARG A 48 -12.50 79.62 2.32
CA ARG A 48 -12.66 78.87 3.58
C ARG A 48 -14.15 78.56 3.74
N PRO A 49 -14.56 77.33 4.12
CA PRO A 49 -15.42 77.25 5.30
C PRO A 49 -15.32 75.94 6.14
N LYS A 50 -15.38 76.17 7.46
CA LYS A 50 -16.12 75.46 8.54
C LYS A 50 -16.15 73.92 8.61
N VAL A 51 -15.34 73.42 9.55
CA VAL A 51 -15.53 72.19 10.35
C VAL A 51 -16.99 72.07 10.83
N GLY A 52 -17.65 70.93 10.57
CA GLY A 52 -18.96 70.64 11.19
C GLY A 52 -19.83 69.56 10.51
N GLY A 53 -19.76 69.36 9.20
CA GLY A 53 -20.74 68.51 8.48
C GLY A 53 -20.39 67.01 8.33
N GLY A 54 -19.13 66.69 8.00
CA GLY A 54 -18.76 65.33 7.58
C GLY A 54 -18.81 64.29 8.71
N VAL A 55 -18.45 64.69 9.94
CA VAL A 55 -18.47 63.80 11.11
C VAL A 55 -19.91 63.47 11.52
N VAL A 56 -20.82 64.44 11.43
CA VAL A 56 -22.24 64.22 11.79
C VAL A 56 -22.93 63.31 10.78
N VAL A 57 -22.62 63.44 9.48
CA VAL A 57 -23.15 62.55 8.43
C VAL A 57 -22.58 61.14 8.56
N ALA A 58 -21.29 60.98 8.86
CA ALA A 58 -20.69 59.66 9.11
C ALA A 58 -21.28 58.97 10.34
N CYS A 59 -21.51 59.72 11.43
CA CYS A 59 -22.21 59.21 12.62
C CYS A 59 -23.67 58.85 12.32
N LEU A 60 -24.40 59.65 11.52
CA LEU A 60 -25.78 59.35 11.13
C LEU A 60 -25.88 58.07 10.29
N VAL A 61 -24.94 57.85 9.36
CA VAL A 61 -24.90 56.63 8.53
C VAL A 61 -24.56 55.39 9.36
N LEU A 62 -23.64 55.51 10.32
CA LEU A 62 -23.31 54.41 11.23
C LEU A 62 -24.45 54.08 12.20
N VAL A 63 -25.15 55.11 12.72
CA VAL A 63 -26.31 54.90 13.59
C VAL A 63 -27.48 54.30 12.81
N LEU A 64 -27.74 54.73 11.57
CA LEU A 64 -28.77 54.13 10.70
C LEU A 64 -28.42 52.69 10.28
N GLY A 65 -27.14 52.39 10.05
CA GLY A 65 -26.67 51.02 9.79
C GLY A 65 -26.83 50.09 10.99
N LEU A 66 -26.53 50.58 12.21
CA LEU A 66 -26.74 49.82 13.44
C LEU A 66 -28.23 49.62 13.76
N VAL A 67 -29.07 50.62 13.52
CA VAL A 67 -30.53 50.52 13.67
C VAL A 67 -31.14 49.59 12.61
N ALA A 68 -30.63 49.57 11.38
CA ALA A 68 -31.04 48.58 10.37
C ALA A 68 -30.62 47.15 10.77
N CYS A 69 -29.44 46.97 11.36
CA CYS A 69 -28.99 45.68 11.89
C CYS A 69 -29.82 45.18 13.08
N THR A 70 -30.36 46.07 13.93
CA THR A 70 -31.22 45.65 15.06
C THR A 70 -32.67 45.41 14.64
N ILE A 71 -33.17 46.08 13.60
CA ILE A 71 -34.54 45.89 13.09
C ILE A 71 -34.64 44.66 12.16
N PHE A 72 -33.62 44.38 11.34
CA PHE A 72 -33.61 43.26 10.38
C PHE A 72 -32.77 42.04 10.81
N GLY A 73 -31.99 42.15 11.89
CA GLY A 73 -31.11 41.07 12.36
C GLY A 73 -31.82 39.81 12.84
N SER A 74 -33.13 39.88 13.13
CA SER A 74 -33.93 38.71 13.54
C SER A 74 -34.68 38.02 12.40
N GLN A 75 -34.69 38.58 11.18
CA GLN A 75 -35.46 38.03 10.04
C GLN A 75 -34.59 37.43 8.93
N PHE A 76 -33.26 37.57 8.99
CA PHE A 76 -32.34 37.08 7.95
C PHE A 76 -31.57 35.81 8.32
N THR A 77 -31.83 35.22 9.48
CA THR A 77 -31.17 33.96 9.89
C THR A 77 -31.71 32.72 9.15
N GLU A 78 -32.81 32.83 8.42
CA GLU A 78 -33.43 31.71 7.68
C GLU A 78 -33.12 31.69 6.17
N LEU A 79 -32.36 32.65 5.63
CA LEU A 79 -32.01 32.69 4.20
C LEU A 79 -30.58 32.21 3.88
N PHE A 80 -29.72 32.05 4.90
CA PHE A 80 -28.36 31.49 4.74
C PHE A 80 -28.22 30.08 5.30
N THR A 81 -29.24 29.57 5.98
CA THR A 81 -29.41 28.15 6.25
C THR A 81 -30.31 27.59 5.16
N GLY A 82 -29.71 27.31 4.01
CA GLY A 82 -30.35 26.44 3.03
C GLY A 82 -30.73 25.15 3.75
N GLY A 83 -32.02 25.00 4.05
CA GLY A 83 -32.62 23.80 4.59
C GLY A 83 -32.46 22.67 3.57
N LYS A 84 -31.26 22.07 3.53
CA LYS A 84 -31.17 20.65 3.23
C LYS A 84 -31.81 19.98 4.42
N THR A 85 -33.00 19.43 4.21
CA THR A 85 -33.57 18.40 5.07
C THR A 85 -32.44 17.41 5.37
N ASP A 86 -31.96 17.42 6.61
CA ASP A 86 -31.03 16.43 7.13
C ASP A 86 -31.79 15.10 7.20
N THR A 87 -31.94 14.47 6.03
CA THR A 87 -32.21 13.04 5.96
C THR A 87 -31.00 12.42 6.62
N PRO A 88 -31.15 11.67 7.72
CA PRO A 88 -30.00 11.06 8.39
C PRO A 88 -29.23 10.29 7.33
N VAL A 89 -28.02 10.75 7.01
CA VAL A 89 -27.17 10.12 6.00
C VAL A 89 -26.90 8.71 6.52
N ARG A 90 -27.65 7.74 6.01
CA ARG A 90 -27.35 6.33 6.26
C ARG A 90 -25.98 6.09 5.66
N ALA A 91 -24.97 5.98 6.51
CA ALA A 91 -23.62 5.65 6.10
C ALA A 91 -23.35 4.18 6.44
N LEU A 92 -22.78 3.45 5.48
CA LEU A 92 -22.20 2.14 5.74
C LEU A 92 -20.79 2.36 6.30
N THR A 93 -20.47 1.75 7.42
CA THR A 93 -19.16 1.86 8.08
C THR A 93 -18.57 0.47 8.29
N LEU A 94 -17.26 0.32 8.08
CA LEU A 94 -16.51 -0.91 8.38
C LEU A 94 -15.75 -0.77 9.71
N SER A 95 -15.51 -1.89 10.39
CA SER A 95 -14.72 -1.95 11.63
C SER A 95 -13.32 -1.38 11.49
N GLN A 96 -12.74 -1.46 10.29
CA GLN A 96 -11.43 -0.91 9.97
C GLN A 96 -11.36 -0.51 8.50
N ARG A 97 -10.48 0.46 8.22
CA ARG A 97 -10.23 0.98 6.86
C ARG A 97 -8.93 0.46 6.26
N ASN A 98 -8.02 -0.05 7.09
CA ASN A 98 -6.75 -0.63 6.69
C ASN A 98 -6.52 -1.89 7.52
N ALA A 99 -5.96 -2.94 6.91
CA ALA A 99 -5.51 -4.15 7.58
C ALA A 99 -4.16 -4.57 7.01
N ASP A 100 -3.17 -4.70 7.89
CA ASP A 100 -1.86 -5.28 7.57
C ASP A 100 -1.88 -6.76 8.00
N LEU A 101 -1.74 -7.66 7.04
CA LEU A 101 -1.80 -9.10 7.24
C LEU A 101 -0.50 -9.77 6.80
N THR A 102 -0.24 -10.94 7.36
CA THR A 102 0.77 -11.87 6.84
C THR A 102 0.06 -12.97 6.06
N VAL A 103 0.68 -13.50 4.99
CA VAL A 103 0.13 -14.63 4.23
C VAL A 103 -0.33 -15.76 5.18
N GLY A 104 -1.55 -16.26 4.99
CA GLY A 104 -2.17 -17.29 5.84
C GLY A 104 -2.99 -16.76 7.01
N SER A 105 -2.79 -15.52 7.44
CA SER A 105 -3.59 -14.89 8.50
C SER A 105 -4.99 -14.51 8.03
N THR A 106 -5.91 -14.34 8.99
CA THR A 106 -7.30 -13.92 8.73
C THR A 106 -7.68 -12.73 9.61
N VAL A 107 -8.62 -11.92 9.14
CA VAL A 107 -9.21 -10.83 9.91
C VAL A 107 -10.68 -10.69 9.57
N LYS A 108 -11.51 -10.35 10.56
CA LYS A 108 -12.95 -10.14 10.36
C LYS A 108 -13.27 -8.67 10.16
N LEU A 109 -13.91 -8.35 9.04
CA LEU A 109 -14.50 -7.05 8.78
C LEU A 109 -15.98 -7.08 9.13
N THR A 110 -16.39 -6.27 10.09
CA THR A 110 -17.81 -6.09 10.40
C THR A 110 -18.29 -4.80 9.78
N ALA A 111 -19.36 -4.87 8.99
CA ALA A 111 -20.03 -3.70 8.46
C ALA A 111 -21.24 -3.34 9.34
N SER A 112 -21.41 -2.06 9.64
CA SER A 112 -22.53 -1.52 10.41
C SER A 112 -23.13 -0.31 9.69
N GLY A 113 -24.45 -0.16 9.78
CA GLY A 113 -25.20 0.85 9.05
C GLY A 113 -25.80 0.30 7.74
N GLY A 114 -26.88 0.95 7.28
CA GLY A 114 -27.71 0.42 6.19
C GLY A 114 -28.80 -0.54 6.69
N GLU A 115 -29.89 -0.65 5.91
CA GLU A 115 -31.05 -1.52 6.22
C GLU A 115 -31.04 -2.83 5.42
N SER A 116 -30.00 -3.03 4.60
CA SER A 116 -29.92 -4.10 3.60
C SER A 116 -28.81 -5.08 3.94
N ILE A 117 -28.92 -6.29 3.37
CA ILE A 117 -27.88 -7.33 3.45
C ILE A 117 -26.57 -6.77 2.88
N VAL A 118 -25.47 -6.96 3.63
CA VAL A 118 -24.13 -6.52 3.22
C VAL A 118 -23.47 -7.61 2.37
N SER A 119 -23.00 -7.25 1.19
CA SER A 119 -22.15 -8.09 0.34
C SER A 119 -20.70 -7.59 0.36
N PHE A 120 -19.74 -8.51 0.42
CA PHE A 120 -18.31 -8.19 0.36
C PHE A 120 -17.69 -8.66 -0.96
N SER A 121 -16.70 -7.92 -1.45
CA SER A 121 -15.91 -8.28 -2.64
C SER A 121 -14.46 -7.82 -2.46
N SER A 122 -13.50 -8.58 -2.97
CA SER A 122 -12.09 -8.19 -3.02
C SER A 122 -11.68 -7.73 -4.40
N SER A 123 -10.81 -6.72 -4.50
CA SER A 123 -10.24 -6.28 -5.78
C SER A 123 -9.19 -7.26 -6.32
N ASN A 124 -8.61 -8.12 -5.47
CA ASN A 124 -7.60 -9.10 -5.87
C ASN A 124 -7.65 -10.34 -4.96
N GLU A 125 -8.33 -11.38 -5.41
CA GLU A 125 -8.48 -12.64 -4.67
C GLU A 125 -7.18 -13.45 -4.57
N ALA A 126 -6.20 -13.22 -5.46
CA ALA A 126 -4.88 -13.85 -5.34
C ALA A 126 -4.07 -13.29 -4.16
N VAL A 127 -4.40 -12.09 -3.69
CA VAL A 127 -3.78 -11.43 -2.54
C VAL A 127 -4.63 -11.61 -1.29
N ALA A 128 -5.92 -11.30 -1.35
CA ALA A 128 -6.84 -11.45 -0.23
C ALA A 128 -8.24 -11.87 -0.69
N THR A 129 -8.79 -12.92 -0.08
CA THR A 129 -10.17 -13.37 -0.29
C THR A 129 -11.07 -12.87 0.84
N VAL A 130 -12.35 -12.66 0.57
CA VAL A 130 -13.33 -12.26 1.59
C VAL A 130 -14.57 -13.17 1.52
N SER A 131 -14.98 -13.68 2.67
CA SER A 131 -16.16 -14.52 2.82
C SER A 131 -17.43 -13.68 2.97
N ALA A 132 -18.60 -14.28 2.76
CA ALA A 132 -19.89 -13.59 2.86
C ALA A 132 -20.16 -13.01 4.27
N ASP A 133 -19.52 -13.54 5.31
CA ASP A 133 -19.61 -13.05 6.69
C ASP A 133 -18.62 -11.90 7.01
N GLY A 134 -17.86 -11.44 6.01
CA GLY A 134 -16.84 -10.41 6.15
C GLY A 134 -15.47 -10.91 6.61
N THR A 135 -15.24 -12.23 6.70
CA THR A 135 -13.93 -12.79 7.04
C THR A 135 -12.98 -12.69 5.85
N VAL A 136 -11.91 -11.91 6.00
CA VAL A 136 -10.84 -11.72 5.01
C VAL A 136 -9.68 -12.66 5.31
N LYS A 137 -9.20 -13.40 4.29
CA LYS A 137 -8.05 -14.31 4.37
C LYS A 137 -6.94 -13.83 3.44
N ALA A 138 -5.73 -13.68 3.99
CA ALA A 138 -4.53 -13.37 3.23
C ALA A 138 -4.07 -14.61 2.45
N VAL A 139 -3.99 -14.49 1.13
CA VAL A 139 -3.65 -15.59 0.19
C VAL A 139 -2.22 -15.43 -0.35
N GLY A 140 -1.83 -14.22 -0.72
CA GLY A 140 -0.53 -13.94 -1.32
C GLY A 140 -0.05 -12.53 -1.00
N GLU A 141 1.26 -12.31 -1.10
CA GLU A 141 1.85 -10.99 -0.87
C GLU A 141 1.33 -9.95 -1.88
N GLY A 142 1.08 -8.74 -1.41
CA GLY A 142 0.64 -7.63 -2.25
C GLY A 142 -0.38 -6.73 -1.56
N SER A 143 -1.21 -6.06 -2.35
CA SER A 143 -2.28 -5.20 -1.84
C SER A 143 -3.60 -5.50 -2.53
N ALA A 144 -4.68 -5.50 -1.75
CA ALA A 144 -6.04 -5.69 -2.20
C ALA A 144 -6.97 -4.69 -1.49
N VAL A 145 -8.10 -4.35 -2.10
CA VAL A 145 -9.14 -3.53 -1.49
C VAL A 145 -10.39 -4.38 -1.32
N VAL A 146 -10.85 -4.53 -0.09
CA VAL A 146 -12.10 -5.20 0.23
C VAL A 146 -13.21 -4.17 0.32
N THR A 147 -14.26 -4.33 -0.48
CA THR A 147 -15.43 -3.44 -0.52
C THR A 147 -16.64 -4.15 0.04
N ALA A 148 -17.31 -3.50 0.99
CA ALA A 148 -18.63 -3.86 1.49
C ALA A 148 -19.69 -2.97 0.83
N LYS A 149 -20.81 -3.57 0.44
CA LYS A 149 -21.94 -2.90 -0.19
C LYS A 149 -23.25 -3.29 0.48
N ALA A 150 -24.09 -2.32 0.79
CA ALA A 150 -25.43 -2.52 1.34
C ALA A 150 -26.41 -1.57 0.62
N GLY A 151 -27.16 -2.10 -0.35
CA GLY A 151 -27.97 -1.27 -1.26
C GLY A 151 -27.07 -0.33 -2.07
N ASP A 152 -27.30 0.97 -1.96
CA ASP A 152 -26.51 2.03 -2.62
C ASP A 152 -25.30 2.50 -1.80
N LEU A 153 -25.14 2.01 -0.57
CA LEU A 153 -24.06 2.39 0.32
C LEU A 153 -22.85 1.49 0.12
N THR A 154 -21.65 2.08 0.08
CA THR A 154 -20.39 1.35 -0.02
C THR A 154 -19.39 1.80 1.04
N ALA A 155 -18.56 0.87 1.48
CA ALA A 155 -17.42 1.11 2.37
C ALA A 155 -16.26 0.23 1.94
N SER A 156 -15.03 0.71 2.07
CA SER A 156 -13.83 -0.02 1.62
C SER A 156 -12.78 -0.11 2.71
N CYS A 157 -12.02 -1.20 2.69
CA CYS A 157 -10.87 -1.46 3.53
C CYS A 157 -9.67 -1.84 2.65
N SER A 158 -8.56 -1.14 2.79
CA SER A 158 -7.29 -1.51 2.15
C SER A 158 -6.64 -2.64 2.93
N VAL A 159 -6.19 -3.68 2.24
CA VAL A 159 -5.53 -4.85 2.81
C VAL A 159 -4.14 -4.93 2.21
N ALA A 160 -3.11 -4.77 3.04
CA ALA A 160 -1.73 -5.02 2.66
C ALA A 160 -1.31 -6.36 3.23
N VAL A 161 -0.90 -7.29 2.36
CA VAL A 161 -0.41 -8.60 2.76
C VAL A 161 1.09 -8.59 2.59
N LYS A 162 1.81 -8.72 3.69
CA LYS A 162 3.25 -8.99 3.69
C LYS A 162 3.45 -10.48 3.50
N GLY A 163 4.47 -10.84 2.72
CA GLY A 163 4.98 -12.20 2.72
C GLY A 163 5.26 -12.64 4.16
N THR A 164 5.03 -13.90 4.47
CA THR A 164 5.76 -14.49 5.59
C THR A 164 7.22 -14.29 5.24
N GLU A 165 7.98 -13.58 6.08
CA GLU A 165 9.43 -13.69 6.09
C GLU A 165 9.70 -15.20 6.23
N GLN A 166 9.94 -15.87 5.11
CA GLN A 166 10.47 -17.21 5.13
C GLN A 166 11.83 -16.98 5.75
N THR A 167 11.95 -17.28 7.04
CA THR A 167 13.21 -17.18 7.76
C THR A 167 14.22 -17.92 6.93
N ASP A 168 15.04 -17.17 6.21
CA ASP A 168 16.20 -17.66 5.49
C ASP A 168 17.18 -18.03 6.59
N VAL A 169 16.90 -19.15 7.24
CA VAL A 169 17.82 -19.80 8.16
C VAL A 169 19.08 -19.95 7.33
N PRO A 170 20.23 -19.40 7.75
CA PRO A 170 21.45 -19.48 6.97
C PRO A 170 21.64 -20.93 6.57
N ALA A 171 21.63 -21.20 5.27
CA ALA A 171 21.60 -22.54 4.72
C ALA A 171 22.76 -23.32 5.33
N LYS A 172 22.43 -24.18 6.31
CA LYS A 172 23.36 -25.14 6.86
C LYS A 172 23.81 -25.98 5.67
N GLY A 173 25.12 -26.25 5.54
CA GLY A 173 25.66 -27.04 4.44
C GLY A 173 25.22 -28.50 4.53
N LEU A 174 23.94 -28.75 4.28
CA LEU A 174 23.33 -30.06 4.34
C LEU A 174 23.57 -30.78 3.01
N THR A 175 23.84 -32.07 3.10
CA THR A 175 24.00 -32.92 1.91
C THR A 175 23.17 -34.17 2.06
N LEU A 176 22.46 -34.54 1.00
CA LEU A 176 21.66 -35.76 0.94
C LEU A 176 22.50 -36.83 0.26
N ARG A 177 22.65 -37.98 0.90
CA ARG A 177 23.39 -39.11 0.36
C ARG A 177 22.74 -40.44 0.74
N SER A 178 23.22 -41.52 0.14
CA SER A 178 23.03 -42.86 0.70
C SER A 178 24.21 -43.24 1.59
N ILE A 179 24.04 -44.31 2.35
CA ILE A 179 25.10 -44.90 3.19
C ILE A 179 26.31 -45.43 2.39
N PHE A 180 26.22 -45.52 1.06
CA PHE A 180 27.31 -46.00 0.21
C PHE A 180 28.25 -44.88 -0.28
N GLN A 181 27.92 -43.61 -0.02
CA GLN A 181 28.79 -42.47 -0.34
C GLN A 181 29.50 -41.96 0.91
N ASP A 182 30.67 -41.35 0.71
CA ASP A 182 31.40 -40.62 1.73
C ASP A 182 30.59 -39.42 2.24
N GLU A 183 30.76 -39.09 3.52
CA GLU A 183 30.09 -37.97 4.18
C GLU A 183 30.36 -36.64 3.44
N GLY A 184 29.32 -35.84 3.26
CA GLY A 184 29.40 -34.56 2.53
C GLY A 184 29.30 -34.69 1.01
N THR A 185 29.16 -35.90 0.45
CA THR A 185 28.98 -36.12 -0.99
C THR A 185 27.50 -36.13 -1.35
N SER A 186 27.02 -35.15 -2.11
CA SER A 186 25.63 -35.12 -2.56
C SER A 186 25.32 -36.23 -3.57
N LEU A 187 24.19 -36.92 -3.37
CA LEU A 187 23.63 -37.90 -4.30
C LEU A 187 22.39 -37.31 -4.97
N ASP A 188 22.53 -36.90 -6.23
CA ASP A 188 21.42 -36.31 -6.99
C ASP A 188 20.51 -37.37 -7.64
N ASP A 189 21.08 -38.53 -7.99
CA ASP A 189 20.33 -39.65 -8.55
C ASP A 189 20.94 -41.03 -8.26
N PHE A 190 20.10 -42.07 -8.31
CA PHE A 190 20.51 -43.47 -8.37
C PHE A 190 19.42 -44.37 -8.96
N SER A 191 19.78 -45.62 -9.28
CA SER A 191 18.84 -46.65 -9.71
C SER A 191 18.69 -47.71 -8.62
N ILE A 192 17.49 -48.26 -8.46
CA ILE A 192 17.19 -49.28 -7.45
C ILE A 192 16.36 -50.41 -8.05
N THR A 193 16.73 -51.65 -7.78
CA THR A 193 15.95 -52.82 -8.25
C THR A 193 14.78 -53.14 -7.32
N PRO A 194 13.69 -53.77 -7.80
CA PRO A 194 12.58 -54.14 -6.94
C PRO A 194 13.01 -55.00 -5.74
N GLY A 195 12.64 -54.57 -4.54
CA GLY A 195 12.96 -55.25 -3.27
C GLY A 195 14.35 -54.94 -2.70
N GLU A 196 15.19 -54.21 -3.43
CA GLU A 196 16.45 -53.67 -2.88
C GLU A 196 16.16 -52.53 -1.91
N GLU A 197 16.99 -52.39 -0.88
CA GLU A 197 16.87 -51.36 0.15
C GLU A 197 18.13 -50.50 0.25
N VAL A 198 17.94 -49.18 0.24
CA VAL A 198 19.02 -48.20 0.34
C VAL A 198 18.67 -47.18 1.43
N GLN A 199 19.54 -47.06 2.45
CA GLN A 199 19.38 -46.07 3.50
C GLN A 199 19.86 -44.69 3.02
N MET A 200 18.99 -43.70 3.10
CA MET A 200 19.30 -42.29 2.85
C MET A 200 19.62 -41.56 4.15
N VAL A 201 20.55 -40.61 4.09
CA VAL A 201 21.04 -39.82 5.23
C VAL A 201 21.20 -38.37 4.80
N VAL A 202 20.88 -37.45 5.70
CA VAL A 202 21.19 -36.02 5.53
C VAL A 202 22.34 -35.66 6.46
N ASP A 203 23.50 -35.36 5.91
CA ASP A 203 24.65 -34.91 6.70
C ASP A 203 24.50 -33.45 7.08
N GLY A 204 25.24 -33.05 8.13
CA GLY A 204 25.24 -31.69 8.61
C GLY A 204 24.03 -31.33 9.46
N THR A 205 23.19 -32.29 9.88
CA THR A 205 22.10 -32.06 10.84
C THR A 205 21.94 -33.20 11.84
N ASP A 206 21.51 -32.86 13.06
CA ASP A 206 21.08 -33.80 14.10
C ASP A 206 19.55 -33.80 14.26
N SER A 207 18.85 -32.94 13.50
CA SER A 207 17.40 -32.81 13.53
C SER A 207 16.74 -33.98 12.80
N ALA A 208 15.54 -34.35 13.24
CA ALA A 208 14.76 -35.38 12.57
C ALA A 208 14.39 -34.93 11.14
N VAL A 209 14.69 -35.79 10.16
CA VAL A 209 14.42 -35.54 8.75
C VAL A 209 13.00 -35.99 8.41
N THR A 210 12.24 -35.14 7.72
CA THR A 210 10.93 -35.51 7.17
C THR A 210 11.08 -35.96 5.73
N TRP A 211 10.69 -37.18 5.44
CA TRP A 211 10.80 -37.79 4.12
C TRP A 211 9.47 -37.76 3.35
N LYS A 212 9.56 -37.52 2.05
CA LYS A 212 8.46 -37.66 1.10
C LYS A 212 8.98 -38.26 -0.19
N ILE A 213 8.12 -39.02 -0.89
CA ILE A 213 8.40 -39.53 -2.23
C ILE A 213 7.25 -39.16 -3.17
N GLY A 214 7.56 -38.88 -4.43
CA GLY A 214 6.58 -38.46 -5.44
C GLY A 214 5.67 -39.61 -5.90
N ASP A 215 6.23 -40.53 -6.69
CA ASP A 215 5.57 -41.72 -7.21
C ASP A 215 6.03 -42.98 -6.47
N THR A 216 5.12 -43.58 -5.69
CA THR A 216 5.37 -44.80 -4.93
C THR A 216 5.38 -46.08 -5.78
N SER A 217 4.99 -45.99 -7.05
CA SER A 217 5.06 -47.13 -7.98
C SER A 217 6.50 -47.42 -8.46
N VAL A 218 7.42 -46.48 -8.23
CA VAL A 218 8.85 -46.60 -8.58
C VAL A 218 9.68 -47.09 -7.39
N ALA A 219 9.51 -46.45 -6.25
CA ALA A 219 10.14 -46.80 -4.97
C ALA A 219 9.27 -46.28 -3.81
N THR A 220 9.48 -46.79 -2.60
CA THR A 220 8.90 -46.25 -1.36
C THR A 220 9.99 -45.75 -0.44
N ILE A 221 9.67 -44.83 0.48
CA ILE A 221 10.60 -44.40 1.54
C ILE A 221 9.94 -44.51 2.91
N SER A 222 10.65 -45.06 3.89
CA SER A 222 10.21 -45.15 5.28
C SER A 222 10.44 -43.85 6.05
N ALA A 223 9.86 -43.73 7.25
CA ALA A 223 10.11 -42.59 8.14
C ALA A 223 11.58 -42.49 8.59
N ASP A 224 12.30 -43.62 8.61
CA ASP A 224 13.72 -43.69 8.96
C ASP A 224 14.64 -43.44 7.75
N GLY A 225 14.09 -43.19 6.56
CA GLY A 225 14.86 -42.90 5.34
C GLY A 225 15.32 -44.12 4.54
N ILE A 226 14.73 -45.30 4.76
CA ILE A 226 15.02 -46.49 3.96
C ILE A 226 14.19 -46.45 2.68
N VAL A 227 14.86 -46.48 1.54
CA VAL A 227 14.26 -46.52 0.21
C VAL A 227 14.17 -47.95 -0.26
N THR A 228 12.97 -48.42 -0.60
CA THR A 228 12.74 -49.77 -1.15
C THR A 228 12.32 -49.67 -2.61
N GLY A 229 13.01 -50.39 -3.50
CA GLY A 229 12.67 -50.39 -4.92
C GLY A 229 11.35 -51.12 -5.22
N VAL A 230 10.56 -50.59 -6.15
CA VAL A 230 9.25 -51.16 -6.55
C VAL A 230 9.19 -51.47 -8.05
N SER A 231 9.69 -50.57 -8.90
CA SER A 231 9.58 -50.71 -10.36
C SER A 231 10.80 -51.39 -10.98
N ASN A 232 10.56 -52.35 -11.87
CA ASN A 232 11.58 -52.92 -12.78
C ASN A 232 11.74 -52.14 -14.09
N ASP A 233 10.94 -51.09 -14.28
CA ASP A 233 10.97 -50.24 -15.48
C ASP A 233 11.98 -49.10 -15.30
N ALA A 234 13.09 -49.18 -16.05
CA ALA A 234 14.18 -48.22 -16.05
C ALA A 234 13.82 -46.83 -16.61
N SER A 235 12.68 -46.70 -17.29
CA SER A 235 12.19 -45.41 -17.76
C SER A 235 11.47 -44.60 -16.68
N LYS A 236 11.03 -45.26 -15.59
CA LYS A 236 10.32 -44.59 -14.50
C LYS A 236 11.28 -43.95 -13.52
N VAL A 237 10.93 -42.74 -13.08
CA VAL A 237 11.69 -41.94 -12.11
C VAL A 237 10.74 -41.36 -11.09
N THR A 238 11.14 -41.39 -9.82
CA THR A 238 10.47 -40.71 -8.72
C THR A 238 11.48 -39.84 -7.97
N THR A 239 11.00 -38.82 -7.26
CA THR A 239 11.86 -37.93 -6.48
C THR A 239 11.60 -38.15 -5.01
N ILE A 240 12.67 -38.39 -4.25
CA ILE A 240 12.68 -38.32 -2.80
C ILE A 240 12.93 -36.87 -2.40
N THR A 241 12.21 -36.41 -1.39
CA THR A 241 12.34 -35.09 -0.78
C THR A 241 12.64 -35.26 0.71
N ALA A 242 13.75 -34.71 1.16
CA ALA A 242 14.15 -34.64 2.56
C ALA A 242 13.98 -33.20 3.05
N THR A 243 13.15 -32.99 4.07
CA THR A 243 12.94 -31.67 4.67
C THR A 243 13.44 -31.67 6.11
N VAL A 244 14.40 -30.81 6.42
CA VAL A 244 15.02 -30.67 7.74
C VAL A 244 15.62 -29.28 7.90
N ASP A 245 15.56 -28.72 9.12
CA ASP A 245 16.06 -27.37 9.43
C ASP A 245 15.55 -26.26 8.48
N GLY A 246 14.33 -26.40 7.97
CA GLY A 246 13.73 -25.46 7.00
C GLY A 246 14.27 -25.56 5.57
N GLN A 247 15.22 -26.47 5.32
CA GLN A 247 15.79 -26.73 4.01
C GLN A 247 15.17 -27.98 3.37
N THR A 248 15.22 -28.05 2.05
CA THR A 248 14.73 -29.19 1.27
C THR A 248 15.83 -29.70 0.34
N LEU A 249 16.12 -31.00 0.43
CA LEU A 249 17.06 -31.71 -0.44
C LEU A 249 16.31 -32.76 -1.25
N THR A 250 16.79 -33.06 -2.45
CA THR A 250 16.12 -34.00 -3.36
C THR A 250 17.08 -35.00 -3.99
N CYS A 251 16.62 -36.21 -4.18
CA CYS A 251 17.33 -37.26 -4.92
C CYS A 251 16.37 -37.98 -5.86
N ASN A 252 16.78 -38.21 -7.10
CA ASN A 252 15.98 -38.93 -8.08
C ASN A 252 16.27 -40.43 -8.02
N VAL A 253 15.22 -41.23 -7.93
CA VAL A 253 15.29 -42.69 -7.91
C VAL A 253 14.71 -43.24 -9.21
N ARG A 254 15.51 -44.00 -9.94
CA ARG A 254 15.09 -44.69 -11.17
C ARG A 254 14.79 -46.15 -10.88
N GLY A 255 13.75 -46.68 -11.52
CA GLY A 255 13.49 -48.12 -11.48
C GLY A 255 14.68 -48.90 -12.08
N GLY A 256 15.01 -50.05 -11.52
CA GLY A 256 16.11 -50.88 -12.01
C GLY A 256 15.63 -51.80 -13.12
N GLY A 257 16.25 -51.74 -14.31
CA GLY A 257 16.08 -52.77 -15.33
C GLY A 257 16.94 -54.00 -15.00
N THR A 258 16.40 -55.20 -15.16
CA THR A 258 17.25 -56.41 -15.21
C THR A 258 18.07 -56.35 -16.50
N ASN A 259 19.40 -56.23 -16.38
CA ASN A 259 20.30 -56.55 -17.49
C ASN A 259 20.29 -58.05 -17.79
#